data_AF-A0A6A3QHI4-F1
#
_entry.id   AF-A0A6A3QHI4-F1
#
_cell.length_a   1.000
_cell.length_b   1.000
_cell.length_c   1.000
_cell.angle_alpha   90.00
_cell.angle_beta   90.00
_cell.angle_gamma   90.00
#
_symmetry.space_group_name_H-M   'P 1'
#
loop_
_entity.id
_entity.type
_entity.pdbx_description
1 polymer ?
#
loop_
_entity_poly.entity_id
_entity_poly.type
_entity_poly.pdbx_seq_one_letter_code
_entity_poly.pdbx_strand_id
1 'polypeptide(L)'
;MAKLFCAIVGVAGSAFPVDIDTGQTVGDLKKAIKEEKTNKLKDIDADALQLFLAKTADGKWLPSNDPDVVAMRSGAVSEKVQNLLNGQIDPAEEIADVFVPAPQKKEIHVLVVVPEGAVGSASETSKMDQVVQEVHEMYAQTVLTKRKRYVHSKVTSTQGRQLLRDLRIKVDTVRTVPFPVGMGGPVGGFGWESVMDGNGEEIVLTEAQQKERYRHYVEHNIGAVLEEKRLCVVGVENDQNVLTVDVPGHDIELSGRTDLLVLSDIIQDNPNDLQYLPDVKMLIEVKKKVVPSCDFQALSELIALDLIADDDPVVALLTDLNGSWLFFWVSENKNDSVRILKATIKNPGEAFEVIKALLAQPPPPADSDTDIVELPCFQRPVKRMKLKKALPSIGEGGESGGIRESIERYYDIASCLGPDLDMARAVARQVTRSIPTLSYFS
;
A
#
# COMPACT_ATOMS: atom_id res chain seq x y z
N MET A 1 22.68 54.87 4.68
CA MET A 1 21.95 53.59 4.90
C MET A 1 20.59 53.60 4.21
N ALA A 2 20.48 52.90 3.08
CA ALA A 2 19.25 52.54 2.37
C ALA A 2 18.91 51.07 2.63
N LYS A 3 17.61 50.74 2.57
CA LYS A 3 17.11 49.36 2.70
C LYS A 3 16.45 48.94 1.38
N LEU A 4 17.16 48.13 0.61
CA LEU A 4 16.73 47.67 -0.70
C LEU A 4 16.08 46.29 -0.59
N PHE A 5 14.97 46.09 -1.30
CA PHE A 5 14.38 44.76 -1.44
C PHE A 5 14.78 44.16 -2.78
N CYS A 6 15.46 43.02 -2.72
CA CYS A 6 16.03 42.33 -3.86
C CYS A 6 15.26 41.04 -4.14
N ALA A 7 15.09 40.67 -5.40
CA ALA A 7 14.50 39.40 -5.82
C ALA A 7 15.40 38.73 -6.88
N ILE A 8 15.66 37.44 -6.71
CA ILE A 8 16.43 36.66 -7.69
C ILE A 8 15.47 36.19 -8.79
N VAL A 9 15.76 36.53 -10.03
CA VAL A 9 14.91 36.19 -11.18
C VAL A 9 15.12 34.73 -11.57
N GLY A 10 14.02 34.02 -11.84
CA GLY A 10 14.05 32.61 -12.28
C GLY A 10 14.33 31.58 -11.18
N VAL A 11 14.52 32.03 -9.92
CA VAL A 11 14.78 31.15 -8.77
C VAL A 11 13.65 31.28 -7.76
N ALA A 12 13.02 30.16 -7.40
CA ALA A 12 11.94 30.16 -6.40
C ALA A 12 12.43 30.75 -5.06
N GLY A 13 11.71 31.75 -4.56
CA GLY A 13 12.01 32.44 -3.31
C GLY A 13 11.36 33.80 -3.17
N SER A 14 11.17 34.22 -1.92
CA SER A 14 10.67 35.57 -1.60
C SER A 14 11.78 36.62 -1.77
N ALA A 15 11.36 37.85 -2.08
CA ALA A 15 12.25 39.01 -2.01
C ALA A 15 12.81 39.19 -0.60
N PHE A 16 14.02 39.71 -0.50
CA PHE A 16 14.77 39.84 0.74
C PHE A 16 15.35 41.25 0.90
N PRO A 17 15.44 41.76 2.14
CA PRO A 17 16.05 43.05 2.41
C PRO A 17 17.58 42.96 2.33
N VAL A 18 18.20 44.03 1.86
CA VAL A 18 19.65 44.28 1.92
C VAL A 18 19.82 45.70 2.45
N ASP A 19 20.57 45.85 3.53
CA ASP A 19 20.93 47.15 4.10
C ASP A 19 22.30 47.58 3.52
N ILE A 20 22.37 48.76 2.93
CA ILE A 20 23.58 49.28 2.26
C ILE A 20 23.76 50.77 2.50
N ASP A 21 24.98 51.29 2.57
CA ASP A 21 25.16 52.73 2.65
C ASP A 21 24.85 53.43 1.31
N THR A 22 24.31 54.65 1.37
CA THR A 22 23.90 55.39 0.17
C THR A 22 25.09 55.90 -0.63
N GLY A 23 26.25 56.12 -0.01
CA GLY A 23 27.50 56.47 -0.69
C GLY A 23 28.35 55.27 -1.12
N GLN A 24 27.84 54.04 -0.95
CA GLN A 24 28.49 52.84 -1.50
C GLN A 24 28.13 52.64 -2.97
N THR A 25 28.90 51.79 -3.64
CA THR A 25 28.71 51.50 -5.06
C THR A 25 27.74 50.33 -5.29
N VAL A 26 27.24 50.21 -6.51
CA VAL A 26 26.48 49.02 -6.96
C VAL A 26 27.35 47.76 -6.89
N GLY A 27 28.67 47.86 -7.04
CA GLY A 27 29.61 46.77 -6.79
C GLY A 27 29.58 46.27 -5.34
N ASP A 28 29.47 47.18 -4.37
CA ASP A 28 29.32 46.82 -2.95
C ASP A 28 27.94 46.19 -2.68
N LEU A 29 26.89 46.63 -3.39
CA LEU A 29 25.58 46.01 -3.34
C LEU A 29 25.61 44.55 -3.79
N LYS A 30 26.36 44.23 -4.85
CA LYS A 30 26.54 42.84 -5.28
C LYS A 30 27.15 41.97 -4.18
N LYS A 31 28.13 42.49 -3.43
CA LYS A 31 28.75 41.78 -2.29
C LYS A 31 27.73 41.56 -1.17
N ALA A 32 27.00 42.61 -0.79
CA ALA A 32 25.97 42.53 0.24
C ALA A 32 24.85 41.53 -0.10
N ILE A 33 24.43 41.48 -1.37
CA ILE A 33 23.45 40.49 -1.86
C ILE A 33 24.00 39.05 -1.73
N LYS A 34 25.26 38.83 -2.10
CA LYS A 34 25.91 37.51 -1.98
C LYS A 34 25.97 37.06 -0.52
N GLU A 35 26.37 37.94 0.39
CA GLU A 35 26.43 37.66 1.82
C GLU A 35 25.06 37.27 2.39
N GLU A 36 24.01 38.03 2.06
CA GLU A 36 22.63 37.78 2.53
C GLU A 36 22.04 36.47 1.97
N LYS A 37 22.54 35.98 0.83
CA LYS A 37 22.10 34.73 0.19
C LYS A 37 23.23 33.73 -0.02
N THR A 38 24.12 33.62 0.95
CA THR A 38 25.32 32.75 0.90
C THR A 38 25.02 31.33 0.39
N ASN A 39 23.97 30.65 0.90
CA ASN A 39 23.64 29.29 0.45
C ASN A 39 23.18 29.19 -1.01
N LYS A 40 22.44 30.20 -1.49
CA LYS A 40 21.90 30.23 -2.87
C LYS A 40 22.91 30.76 -3.87
N LEU A 41 23.87 31.56 -3.41
CA LEU A 41 24.90 32.21 -4.24
C LEU A 41 26.32 31.70 -3.93
N LYS A 42 26.43 30.50 -3.34
CA LYS A 42 27.70 29.93 -2.86
C LYS A 42 28.76 29.77 -3.96
N ASP A 43 28.32 29.40 -5.17
CA ASP A 43 29.19 29.08 -6.31
C ASP A 43 29.31 30.25 -7.31
N ILE A 44 28.79 31.43 -6.96
CA ILE A 44 28.73 32.59 -7.85
C ILE A 44 29.52 33.73 -7.23
N ASP A 45 30.49 34.26 -7.97
CA ASP A 45 31.22 35.44 -7.53
C ASP A 45 30.33 36.69 -7.54
N ALA A 46 30.54 37.59 -6.57
CA ALA A 46 29.66 38.74 -6.39
C ALA A 46 29.65 39.62 -7.64
N ASP A 47 30.81 39.82 -8.28
CA ASP A 47 30.96 40.59 -9.52
C ASP A 47 30.19 40.00 -10.70
N ALA A 48 29.99 38.68 -10.72
CA ALA A 48 29.22 37.96 -11.73
C ALA A 48 27.70 38.24 -11.65
N LEU A 49 27.18 38.73 -10.52
CA LEU A 49 25.75 39.07 -10.41
C LEU A 49 25.37 40.23 -11.35
N GLN A 50 24.26 40.10 -12.06
CA GLN A 50 23.69 41.18 -12.87
C GLN A 50 22.53 41.81 -12.11
N LEU A 51 22.59 43.12 -11.89
CA LEU A 51 21.58 43.86 -11.14
C LEU A 51 20.79 44.76 -12.09
N PHE A 52 19.46 44.72 -11.97
CA PHE A 52 18.54 45.55 -12.74
C PHE A 52 17.56 46.27 -11.82
N LEU A 53 17.10 47.45 -12.23
CA LEU A 53 16.09 48.19 -11.50
C LEU A 53 14.71 47.55 -11.70
N ALA A 54 14.02 47.28 -10.60
CA ALA A 54 12.63 46.82 -10.63
C ALA A 54 11.66 48.00 -10.85
N LYS A 55 11.91 48.81 -11.88
CA LYS A 55 11.25 50.09 -12.14
C LYS A 55 10.52 50.06 -13.48
N THR A 56 9.22 50.33 -13.49
CA THR A 56 8.43 50.36 -14.72
C THR A 56 8.82 51.55 -15.60
N ALA A 57 8.39 51.55 -16.87
CA ALA A 57 8.62 52.64 -17.82
C ALA A 57 8.11 54.01 -17.29
N ASP A 58 7.08 54.01 -16.44
CA ASP A 58 6.54 55.21 -15.78
C ASP A 58 7.38 55.71 -14.59
N GLY A 59 8.52 55.06 -14.34
CA GLY A 59 9.46 55.42 -13.30
C GLY A 59 9.02 55.02 -11.88
N LYS A 60 8.14 54.03 -11.73
CA LYS A 60 7.66 53.53 -10.42
C LYS A 60 8.26 52.16 -10.09
N TRP A 61 8.56 51.92 -8.81
CA TRP A 61 9.01 50.62 -8.33
C TRP A 61 7.90 49.57 -8.41
N LEU A 62 8.26 48.30 -8.58
CA LEU A 62 7.31 47.20 -8.58
C LEU A 62 6.76 46.92 -7.18
N PRO A 63 5.43 46.93 -6.97
CA PRO A 63 4.85 46.55 -5.68
C PRO A 63 5.14 45.08 -5.32
N SER A 64 5.42 44.81 -4.05
CA SER A 64 5.69 43.44 -3.55
C SER A 64 4.49 42.47 -3.65
N ASN A 65 3.28 43.01 -3.85
CA ASN A 65 2.03 42.29 -4.08
C ASN A 65 1.58 42.33 -5.54
N ASP A 66 2.39 42.87 -6.46
CA ASP A 66 2.14 42.81 -7.89
C ASP A 66 2.07 41.33 -8.32
N PRO A 67 1.08 40.92 -9.14
CA PRO A 67 0.93 39.52 -9.56
C PRO A 67 2.20 38.91 -10.15
N ASP A 68 2.98 39.70 -10.88
CA ASP A 68 4.25 39.26 -11.48
C ASP A 68 5.30 38.98 -10.40
N VAL A 69 5.37 39.82 -9.36
CA VAL A 69 6.26 39.63 -8.21
C VAL A 69 5.81 38.44 -7.36
N VAL A 70 4.50 38.19 -7.25
CA VAL A 70 3.97 37.00 -6.57
C VAL A 70 4.34 35.73 -7.34
N ALA A 71 4.21 35.74 -8.66
CA ALA A 71 4.59 34.61 -9.52
C ALA A 71 6.10 34.31 -9.46
N MET A 72 6.95 35.33 -9.32
CA MET A 72 8.39 35.14 -9.12
C MET A 72 8.72 34.28 -7.89
N ARG A 73 7.86 34.23 -6.88
CA ARG A 73 8.10 33.42 -5.67
C ARG A 73 8.16 31.93 -5.96
N SER A 74 7.47 31.46 -7.00
CA SER A 74 7.56 30.08 -7.49
C SER A 74 8.61 29.89 -8.59
N GLY A 75 9.43 30.91 -8.89
CA GLY A 75 10.46 30.86 -9.92
C GLY A 75 9.97 31.21 -11.33
N ALA A 76 8.70 31.60 -11.50
CA ALA A 76 8.18 32.02 -12.80
C ALA A 76 8.70 33.41 -13.20
N VAL A 77 9.02 33.60 -14.47
CA VAL A 77 9.45 34.89 -15.02
C VAL A 77 8.42 35.34 -16.05
N SER A 78 7.66 36.39 -15.72
CA SER A 78 6.66 36.93 -16.64
C SER A 78 7.30 37.85 -17.68
N GLU A 79 6.59 38.08 -18.79
CA GLU A 79 7.02 38.99 -19.85
C GLU A 79 7.33 40.40 -19.33
N LYS A 80 6.54 40.88 -18.37
CA LYS A 80 6.78 42.17 -17.69
C LYS A 80 8.11 42.18 -16.95
N VAL A 81 8.45 41.10 -16.24
CA VAL A 81 9.74 40.99 -15.53
C VAL A 81 10.89 40.89 -16.54
N GLN A 82 10.73 40.14 -17.64
CA GLN A 82 11.74 40.07 -18.71
C GLN A 82 12.04 41.44 -19.32
N ASN A 83 11.00 42.24 -19.55
CA ASN A 83 11.15 43.60 -20.11
C ASN A 83 11.92 44.56 -19.18
N LEU A 84 11.97 44.27 -17.87
CA LEU A 84 12.75 45.04 -16.89
C LEU A 84 14.22 44.64 -16.83
N LEU A 85 14.63 43.55 -17.48
CA LEU A 85 16.03 43.10 -17.54
C LEU A 85 16.82 43.80 -18.65
N ASN A 86 16.45 45.04 -18.96
CA ASN A 86 17.10 45.87 -19.97
C ASN A 86 17.94 46.94 -19.30
N GLY A 87 19.23 47.02 -19.65
CA GLY A 87 20.16 48.01 -19.09
C GLY A 87 20.60 47.65 -17.67
N GLN A 88 21.59 46.77 -17.56
CA GLN A 88 22.24 46.44 -16.29
C GLN A 88 22.78 47.71 -15.62
N ILE A 89 22.62 47.81 -14.30
CA ILE A 89 23.14 48.94 -13.52
C ILE A 89 24.69 48.87 -13.53
N ASP A 90 25.33 49.99 -13.83
CA ASP A 90 26.80 50.09 -13.81
C ASP A 90 27.31 49.86 -12.37
N PRO A 91 28.21 48.87 -12.14
CA PRO A 91 28.79 48.60 -10.83
C PRO A 91 29.50 49.79 -10.17
N ALA A 92 29.96 50.78 -10.94
CA ALA A 92 30.67 51.96 -10.44
C ALA A 92 29.75 53.08 -9.94
N GLU A 93 28.45 53.02 -10.25
CA GLU A 93 27.48 54.04 -9.82
C GLU A 93 27.21 53.97 -8.31
N GLU A 94 26.94 55.13 -7.71
CA GLU A 94 26.56 55.22 -6.29
C GLU A 94 25.09 54.87 -6.08
N ILE A 95 24.79 54.25 -4.93
CA ILE A 95 23.42 53.85 -4.58
C ILE A 95 22.47 55.07 -4.53
N ALA A 96 22.96 56.23 -4.08
CA ALA A 96 22.17 57.46 -4.02
C ALA A 96 21.70 57.95 -5.40
N ASP A 97 22.50 57.75 -6.44
CA ASP A 97 22.23 58.24 -7.79
C ASP A 97 21.33 57.28 -8.58
N VAL A 98 21.50 55.98 -8.35
CA VAL A 98 20.76 54.92 -9.05
C VAL A 98 19.35 54.75 -8.52
N PHE A 99 19.16 54.76 -7.20
CA PHE A 99 17.88 54.44 -6.56
C PHE A 99 17.01 55.69 -6.33
N VAL A 100 16.64 56.34 -7.43
CA VAL A 100 15.75 57.52 -7.45
C VAL A 100 14.43 57.17 -8.15
N PRO A 101 13.25 57.43 -7.57
CA PRO A 101 13.02 58.01 -6.25
C PRO A 101 13.44 57.06 -5.13
N ALA A 102 13.69 57.63 -3.94
CA ALA A 102 14.19 56.86 -2.79
C ALA A 102 13.32 55.62 -2.50
N PRO A 103 13.94 54.44 -2.31
CA PRO A 103 13.29 53.16 -1.99
C PRO A 103 12.22 53.27 -0.89
N GLN A 104 11.02 52.73 -1.13
CA GLN A 104 9.94 52.68 -0.15
C GLN A 104 9.69 51.24 0.34
N LYS A 105 8.99 51.11 1.46
CA LYS A 105 8.57 49.79 1.96
C LYS A 105 7.50 49.19 1.05
N LYS A 106 7.47 47.85 1.01
CA LYS A 106 6.50 47.04 0.23
C LYS A 106 6.70 47.12 -1.30
N GLU A 107 7.87 47.55 -1.76
CA GLU A 107 8.26 47.57 -3.16
C GLU A 107 9.52 46.74 -3.38
N ILE A 108 9.70 46.21 -4.58
CA ILE A 108 10.93 45.56 -5.04
C ILE A 108 11.76 46.61 -5.76
N HIS A 109 13.06 46.63 -5.47
CA HIS A 109 13.99 47.65 -5.97
C HIS A 109 15.01 47.05 -6.95
N VAL A 110 15.46 45.83 -6.66
CA VAL A 110 16.53 45.17 -7.42
C VAL A 110 16.07 43.81 -7.91
N LEU A 111 16.21 43.57 -9.21
CA LEU A 111 16.15 42.25 -9.82
C LEU A 111 17.58 41.74 -9.97
N VAL A 112 17.85 40.58 -9.37
CA VAL A 112 19.16 39.93 -9.39
C VAL A 112 19.10 38.79 -10.40
N VAL A 113 19.89 38.87 -11.45
CA VAL A 113 20.09 37.80 -12.43
C VAL A 113 21.46 37.18 -12.20
N VAL A 114 21.51 35.86 -12.28
CA VAL A 114 22.74 35.08 -12.15
C VAL A 114 23.16 34.60 -13.54
N PRO A 115 24.43 34.73 -13.96
CA PRO A 115 24.88 34.31 -15.29
C PRO A 115 24.64 32.82 -15.55
N GLU A 116 24.11 32.51 -16.72
CA GLU A 116 24.01 31.14 -17.23
C GLU A 116 25.43 30.59 -17.47
N GLY A 117 25.79 29.55 -16.73
CA GLY A 117 27.12 28.92 -16.77
C GLY A 117 27.90 28.94 -15.44
N ALA A 118 27.53 29.79 -14.48
CA ALA A 118 28.07 29.78 -13.10
C ALA A 118 27.11 29.12 -12.09
N VAL A 119 25.85 28.92 -12.48
CA VAL A 119 24.99 27.92 -11.86
C VAL A 119 25.22 26.64 -12.64
N GLY A 120 25.93 25.69 -12.05
CA GLY A 120 25.90 24.31 -12.55
C GLY A 120 24.44 23.88 -12.62
N SER A 121 23.87 23.95 -13.82
CA SER A 121 22.73 23.18 -14.29
C SER A 121 21.58 23.01 -13.28
N ALA A 122 21.23 23.96 -12.42
CA ALA A 122 20.21 23.71 -11.39
C ALA A 122 18.78 23.56 -11.96
N SER A 123 18.57 23.59 -13.28
CA SER A 123 17.29 23.22 -13.91
C SER A 123 17.35 21.84 -14.57
N GLU A 124 18.50 21.41 -15.09
CA GLU A 124 18.68 20.05 -15.62
C GLU A 124 19.28 19.12 -14.58
N THR A 125 20.29 19.48 -13.79
CA THR A 125 20.66 18.75 -12.56
C THR A 125 19.64 18.86 -11.46
N SER A 126 18.82 19.91 -11.28
CA SER A 126 17.70 19.79 -10.30
C SER A 126 16.58 18.93 -10.83
N LYS A 127 16.31 18.90 -12.14
CA LYS A 127 15.36 17.93 -12.71
C LYS A 127 15.97 16.55 -12.74
N MET A 128 17.25 16.39 -12.99
CA MET A 128 17.97 15.12 -12.99
C MET A 128 18.21 14.65 -11.57
N ASP A 129 18.38 15.53 -10.57
CA ASP A 129 18.48 15.21 -9.15
C ASP A 129 17.09 14.97 -8.58
N GLN A 130 16.04 15.69 -9.01
CA GLN A 130 14.66 15.32 -8.70
C GLN A 130 14.27 14.01 -9.35
N VAL A 131 14.66 13.78 -10.60
CA VAL A 131 14.43 12.51 -11.31
C VAL A 131 15.33 11.43 -10.74
N VAL A 132 16.56 11.71 -10.32
CA VAL A 132 17.46 10.74 -9.68
C VAL A 132 16.97 10.46 -8.27
N GLN A 133 16.41 11.43 -7.55
CA GLN A 133 15.82 11.27 -6.22
C GLN A 133 14.45 10.59 -6.30
N GLU A 134 13.61 10.91 -7.29
CA GLU A 134 12.38 10.17 -7.63
C GLU A 134 12.72 8.77 -8.12
N VAL A 135 13.79 8.59 -8.91
CA VAL A 135 14.30 7.29 -9.34
C VAL A 135 14.94 6.58 -8.16
N HIS A 136 15.58 7.25 -7.20
CA HIS A 136 16.11 6.63 -5.98
C HIS A 136 14.99 6.25 -5.02
N GLU A 137 13.95 7.06 -4.91
CA GLU A 137 12.75 6.78 -4.11
C GLU A 137 11.90 5.71 -4.78
N MET A 138 11.79 5.71 -6.11
CA MET A 138 11.18 4.66 -6.92
C MET A 138 12.01 3.39 -6.87
N TYR A 139 13.35 3.46 -6.95
CA TYR A 139 14.27 2.35 -6.75
C TYR A 139 14.20 1.85 -5.30
N ALA A 140 14.03 2.72 -4.31
CA ALA A 140 13.80 2.31 -2.93
C ALA A 140 12.41 1.67 -2.72
N GLN A 141 11.40 2.12 -3.48
CA GLN A 141 10.04 1.58 -3.48
C GLN A 141 9.86 0.33 -4.36
N THR A 142 10.76 0.06 -5.30
CA THR A 142 10.63 -1.03 -6.30
C THR A 142 11.74 -2.08 -6.14
N VAL A 143 12.93 -1.68 -5.68
CA VAL A 143 14.13 -2.53 -5.50
C VAL A 143 14.49 -2.71 -4.02
N LEU A 144 14.23 -1.71 -3.16
CA LEU A 144 14.44 -1.81 -1.70
C LEU A 144 13.17 -2.03 -0.88
N THR A 145 11.99 -2.24 -1.48
CA THR A 145 10.87 -2.71 -0.66
C THR A 145 11.30 -4.04 -0.06
N LYS A 146 11.55 -3.99 1.24
CA LYS A 146 11.59 -5.21 2.02
C LYS A 146 10.20 -5.81 1.87
N ARG A 147 10.15 -7.00 1.28
CA ARG A 147 8.97 -7.87 1.22
C ARG A 147 8.07 -7.62 2.41
N LYS A 148 6.87 -7.07 2.16
CA LYS A 148 5.94 -6.73 3.23
C LYS A 148 5.43 -8.03 3.82
N ARG A 149 5.91 -8.37 5.01
CA ARG A 149 5.50 -9.58 5.72
C ARG A 149 4.33 -9.31 6.65
N TYR A 150 3.21 -9.95 6.39
CA TYR A 150 2.04 -9.95 7.27
C TYR A 150 1.99 -11.28 8.01
N VAL A 151 2.13 -11.24 9.33
CA VAL A 151 1.91 -12.39 10.21
C VAL A 151 0.45 -12.37 10.65
N HIS A 152 -0.35 -13.38 10.30
CA HIS A 152 -1.81 -13.39 10.49
C HIS A 152 -2.25 -12.93 11.88
N SER A 153 -1.70 -13.55 12.93
CA SER A 153 -1.99 -13.26 14.34
C SER A 153 -1.57 -11.85 14.81
N LYS A 154 -0.79 -11.13 14.00
CA LYS A 154 -0.28 -9.78 14.30
C LYS A 154 -0.85 -8.72 13.36
N VAL A 155 -1.73 -9.06 12.43
CA VAL A 155 -2.32 -8.10 11.49
C VAL A 155 -3.22 -7.13 12.25
N THR A 156 -2.77 -5.88 12.37
CA THR A 156 -3.60 -4.78 12.90
C THR A 156 -4.61 -4.30 11.87
N SER A 157 -5.62 -3.56 12.30
CA SER A 157 -6.60 -2.96 11.38
C SER A 157 -5.98 -2.04 10.33
N THR A 158 -4.86 -1.37 10.66
CA THR A 158 -4.15 -0.52 9.71
C THR A 158 -3.41 -1.37 8.67
N GLN A 159 -2.71 -2.42 9.11
CA GLN A 159 -2.03 -3.35 8.20
C GLN A 159 -3.02 -4.11 7.32
N GLY A 160 -4.14 -4.57 7.87
CA GLY A 160 -5.18 -5.26 7.11
C GLY A 160 -5.82 -4.37 6.05
N ARG A 161 -6.15 -3.11 6.37
CA ARG A 161 -6.61 -2.14 5.36
C ARG A 161 -5.57 -1.88 4.27
N GLN A 162 -4.29 -1.83 4.63
CA GLN A 162 -3.21 -1.69 3.67
C GLN A 162 -3.10 -2.91 2.76
N LEU A 163 -3.15 -4.12 3.32
CA LEU A 163 -3.13 -5.38 2.57
C LEU A 163 -4.27 -5.42 1.54
N LEU A 164 -5.51 -5.16 1.97
CA LEU A 164 -6.66 -5.16 1.06
C LEU A 164 -6.53 -4.09 -0.05
N ARG A 165 -5.97 -2.92 0.28
CA ARG A 165 -5.72 -1.85 -0.71
C ARG A 165 -4.67 -2.28 -1.73
N ASP A 166 -3.55 -2.84 -1.27
CA ASP A 166 -2.44 -3.27 -2.14
C ASP A 166 -2.90 -4.37 -3.11
N LEU A 167 -3.84 -5.22 -2.70
CA LEU A 167 -4.44 -6.28 -3.52
C LEU A 167 -5.72 -5.86 -4.27
N ARG A 168 -6.14 -4.58 -4.16
CA ARG A 168 -7.40 -4.06 -4.73
C ARG A 168 -8.65 -4.87 -4.33
N ILE A 169 -8.65 -5.42 -3.12
CA ILE A 169 -9.76 -6.18 -2.55
C ILE A 169 -10.72 -5.24 -1.80
N LYS A 170 -12.02 -5.42 -2.03
CA LYS A 170 -13.09 -4.79 -1.24
C LYS A 170 -13.90 -5.85 -0.51
N VAL A 171 -14.31 -5.54 0.72
CA VAL A 171 -15.13 -6.44 1.54
C VAL A 171 -16.54 -5.90 1.60
N ASP A 172 -17.53 -6.73 1.26
CA ASP A 172 -18.96 -6.39 1.38
C ASP A 172 -19.69 -7.30 2.34
N THR A 173 -20.71 -6.76 2.99
CA THR A 173 -21.60 -7.55 3.84
C THR A 173 -22.79 -8.07 3.06
N VAL A 174 -23.06 -9.37 3.19
CA VAL A 174 -24.25 -10.06 2.67
C VAL A 174 -25.27 -10.21 3.81
N ARG A 175 -26.54 -9.94 3.51
CA ARG A 175 -27.63 -10.15 4.47
C ARG A 175 -27.97 -11.63 4.56
N THR A 176 -28.02 -12.14 5.79
CA THR A 176 -28.55 -13.46 6.11
C THR A 176 -30.05 -13.39 6.37
N VAL A 177 -30.77 -14.49 6.13
CA VAL A 177 -32.17 -14.68 6.50
C VAL A 177 -32.29 -15.76 7.56
N PRO A 178 -33.33 -15.71 8.42
CA PRO A 178 -33.57 -16.74 9.42
C PRO A 178 -33.71 -18.12 8.76
N PHE A 179 -33.16 -19.14 9.39
CA PHE A 179 -33.39 -20.51 8.96
C PHE A 179 -34.84 -20.93 9.31
N PRO A 180 -35.52 -21.71 8.45
CA PRO A 180 -36.89 -22.15 8.75
C PRO A 180 -36.96 -22.89 10.09
N VAL A 181 -37.88 -22.44 10.96
CA VAL A 181 -38.08 -23.03 12.29
C VAL A 181 -38.43 -24.51 12.18
N GLY A 182 -37.67 -25.38 12.85
CA GLY A 182 -37.89 -26.83 12.87
C GLY A 182 -37.05 -27.63 11.87
N MET A 183 -36.22 -26.98 11.05
CA MET A 183 -35.17 -27.64 10.27
C MET A 183 -33.86 -27.61 11.07
N GLY A 184 -33.20 -28.77 11.22
CA GLY A 184 -31.96 -28.92 12.00
C GLY A 184 -32.19 -29.20 13.50
N GLY A 185 -31.24 -29.91 14.14
CA GLY A 185 -31.27 -30.20 15.58
C GLY A 185 -30.82 -28.99 16.42
N PRO A 186 -31.30 -28.84 17.68
CA PRO A 186 -30.85 -27.76 18.54
C PRO A 186 -29.36 -27.93 18.88
N VAL A 187 -28.53 -27.00 18.42
CA VAL A 187 -27.10 -26.96 18.77
C VAL A 187 -26.87 -25.91 19.85
N GLY A 188 -26.40 -26.34 21.02
CA GLY A 188 -25.98 -25.44 22.10
C GLY A 188 -24.67 -24.73 21.74
N GLY A 189 -24.48 -23.51 22.25
CA GLY A 189 -23.21 -22.79 22.12
C GLY A 189 -22.06 -23.50 22.85
N PHE A 190 -20.83 -23.23 22.43
CA PHE A 190 -19.65 -23.85 23.04
C PHE A 190 -19.38 -23.34 24.46
N GLY A 191 -19.27 -24.28 25.41
CA GLY A 191 -18.90 -24.01 26.80
C GLY A 191 -17.40 -23.80 26.96
N TRP A 192 -16.97 -22.55 27.09
CA TRP A 192 -15.60 -22.19 27.48
C TRP A 192 -15.36 -22.58 28.95
N GLU A 193 -14.78 -23.76 29.20
CA GLU A 193 -14.61 -24.30 30.56
C GLU A 193 -13.30 -23.88 31.20
N SER A 194 -13.36 -23.78 32.52
CA SER A 194 -12.29 -23.94 33.48
C SER A 194 -12.58 -25.23 34.28
N VAL A 195 -11.53 -25.96 34.67
CA VAL A 195 -11.66 -27.19 35.47
C VAL A 195 -11.46 -26.83 36.92
N MET A 196 -12.29 -27.32 37.84
CA MET A 196 -12.03 -27.14 39.27
C MET A 196 -11.02 -28.19 39.74
N ASP A 197 -9.96 -27.76 40.43
CA ASP A 197 -9.02 -28.68 41.06
C ASP A 197 -9.67 -29.42 42.25
N GLY A 198 -8.98 -30.41 42.81
CA GLY A 198 -9.46 -31.16 43.98
C GLY A 198 -9.66 -30.32 45.25
N ASN A 199 -9.22 -29.07 45.25
CA ASN A 199 -9.37 -28.09 46.32
C ASN A 199 -10.46 -27.04 46.03
N GLY A 200 -11.12 -27.11 44.86
CA GLY A 200 -12.15 -26.16 44.43
C GLY A 200 -11.61 -24.88 43.78
N GLU A 201 -10.34 -24.83 43.39
CA GLU A 201 -9.77 -23.72 42.62
C GLU A 201 -10.03 -23.88 41.11
N GLU A 202 -10.38 -22.77 40.47
CA GLU A 202 -10.66 -22.71 39.03
C GLU A 202 -9.36 -22.75 38.20
N ILE A 203 -9.04 -23.91 37.63
CA ILE A 203 -7.96 -24.10 36.67
C ILE A 203 -8.43 -23.65 35.29
N VAL A 204 -7.86 -22.54 34.81
CA VAL A 204 -8.02 -22.11 33.42
C VAL A 204 -7.30 -23.12 32.51
N LEU A 205 -8.06 -23.79 31.63
CA LEU A 205 -7.50 -24.69 30.63
C LEU A 205 -6.48 -23.96 29.74
N THR A 206 -5.41 -24.66 29.39
CA THR A 206 -4.42 -24.18 28.41
C THR A 206 -5.05 -23.96 27.04
N GLU A 207 -4.41 -23.14 26.19
CA GLU A 207 -4.89 -22.91 24.83
C GLU A 207 -5.04 -24.22 24.06
N ALA A 208 -4.04 -25.10 24.12
CA ALA A 208 -4.06 -26.42 23.47
C ALA A 208 -5.23 -27.30 23.95
N GLN A 209 -5.51 -27.34 25.26
CA GLN A 209 -6.65 -28.08 25.80
C GLN A 209 -7.99 -27.50 25.31
N GLN A 210 -8.09 -26.18 25.18
CA GLN A 210 -9.28 -25.56 24.61
C GLN A 210 -9.41 -25.86 23.12
N LYS A 211 -8.30 -25.91 22.36
CA LYS A 211 -8.32 -26.27 20.93
C LYS A 211 -8.89 -27.65 20.71
N GLU A 212 -8.46 -28.61 21.51
CA GLU A 212 -8.97 -29.98 21.47
C GLU A 212 -10.49 -30.03 21.70
N ARG A 213 -10.97 -29.33 22.73
CA ARG A 213 -12.40 -29.30 23.09
C ARG A 213 -13.25 -28.69 21.98
N TYR A 214 -12.83 -27.55 21.42
CA TYR A 214 -13.62 -26.95 20.36
C TYR A 214 -13.50 -27.70 19.03
N ARG A 215 -12.38 -28.40 18.76
CA ARG A 215 -12.26 -29.26 17.57
C ARG A 215 -13.32 -30.37 17.63
N HIS A 216 -13.40 -31.06 18.77
CA HIS A 216 -14.43 -32.06 19.00
C HIS A 216 -15.86 -31.50 18.92
N TYR A 217 -16.09 -30.29 19.43
CA TYR A 217 -17.38 -29.61 19.27
C TYR A 217 -17.73 -29.40 17.80
N VAL A 218 -16.79 -28.95 16.97
CA VAL A 218 -17.00 -28.80 15.52
C VAL A 218 -17.26 -30.17 14.89
N GLU A 219 -16.36 -31.14 15.07
CA GLU A 219 -16.48 -32.50 14.54
C GLU A 219 -17.83 -33.15 14.89
N HIS A 220 -18.28 -33.02 16.14
CA HIS A 220 -19.56 -33.57 16.58
C HIS A 220 -20.75 -33.03 15.79
N ASN A 221 -20.72 -31.73 15.44
CA ASN A 221 -21.83 -31.06 14.77
C ASN A 221 -21.83 -31.23 13.25
N ILE A 222 -20.70 -31.58 12.63
CA ILE A 222 -20.58 -31.77 11.16
C ILE A 222 -20.11 -33.18 10.77
N GLY A 223 -19.97 -34.11 11.71
CA GLY A 223 -19.34 -35.42 11.50
C GLY A 223 -19.94 -36.25 10.37
N ALA A 224 -21.27 -36.22 10.21
CA ALA A 224 -21.94 -36.97 9.15
C ALA A 224 -21.50 -36.52 7.73
N VAL A 225 -21.35 -35.22 7.50
CA VAL A 225 -20.87 -34.72 6.20
C VAL A 225 -19.37 -34.93 6.01
N LEU A 226 -18.60 -34.91 7.10
CA LEU A 226 -17.18 -35.22 7.07
C LEU A 226 -16.95 -36.67 6.61
N GLU A 227 -17.67 -37.63 7.19
CA GLU A 227 -17.60 -39.04 6.81
C GLU A 227 -18.05 -39.26 5.37
N GLU A 228 -19.18 -38.69 4.96
CA GLU A 228 -19.69 -38.81 3.58
C GLU A 228 -18.70 -38.26 2.54
N LYS A 229 -18.05 -37.13 2.83
CA LYS A 229 -17.17 -36.43 1.90
C LYS A 229 -15.69 -36.78 2.06
N ARG A 230 -15.35 -37.71 2.96
CA ARG A 230 -13.97 -38.09 3.28
C ARG A 230 -13.11 -36.89 3.69
N LEU A 231 -13.66 -36.09 4.59
CA LEU A 231 -13.01 -34.92 5.17
C LEU A 231 -12.75 -35.12 6.66
N CYS A 232 -11.87 -34.31 7.22
CA CYS A 232 -11.62 -34.26 8.66
C CYS A 232 -11.43 -32.81 9.13
N VAL A 233 -11.52 -32.61 10.45
CA VAL A 233 -11.15 -31.34 11.10
C VAL A 233 -9.80 -31.55 11.75
N VAL A 234 -8.82 -30.72 11.43
CA VAL A 234 -7.49 -30.77 12.06
C VAL A 234 -7.21 -29.45 12.77
N GLY A 235 -6.58 -29.53 13.95
CA GLY A 235 -6.03 -28.36 14.62
C GLY A 235 -4.60 -28.11 14.18
N VAL A 236 -4.24 -26.85 13.90
CA VAL A 236 -2.88 -26.52 13.44
C VAL A 236 -2.00 -26.10 14.62
N GLU A 237 -0.98 -26.91 14.92
CA GLU A 237 -0.08 -26.73 16.06
C GLU A 237 0.88 -25.54 15.93
N ASN A 238 1.54 -25.17 17.04
CA ASN A 238 2.33 -23.94 17.17
C ASN A 238 3.51 -23.81 16.20
N ASP A 239 4.04 -24.93 15.73
CA ASP A 239 5.28 -24.95 14.96
C ASP A 239 5.04 -25.02 13.43
N GLN A 240 3.78 -25.16 12.99
CA GLN A 240 3.44 -25.32 11.58
C GLN A 240 2.83 -24.03 11.00
N ASN A 241 3.61 -23.29 10.22
CA ASN A 241 3.13 -22.13 9.46
C ASN A 241 2.53 -22.56 8.11
N VAL A 242 1.46 -23.36 8.17
CA VAL A 242 0.82 -23.95 6.96
C VAL A 242 0.17 -22.92 6.03
N LEU A 243 -0.02 -21.68 6.48
CA LEU A 243 -0.57 -20.57 5.68
C LEU A 243 0.51 -19.55 5.27
N THR A 244 1.77 -19.99 5.13
CA THR A 244 2.82 -19.15 4.57
C THR A 244 2.83 -19.21 3.04
N VAL A 245 2.65 -18.05 2.39
CA VAL A 245 2.60 -17.96 0.92
C VAL A 245 3.06 -16.58 0.41
N ASP A 246 3.72 -16.59 -0.74
CA ASP A 246 3.98 -15.39 -1.54
C ASP A 246 2.74 -14.99 -2.32
N VAL A 247 2.37 -13.71 -2.26
CA VAL A 247 1.26 -13.22 -3.08
C VAL A 247 1.74 -13.03 -4.52
N PRO A 248 1.21 -13.77 -5.51
CA PRO A 248 1.68 -13.67 -6.89
C PRO A 248 1.56 -12.24 -7.43
N GLY A 249 2.64 -11.72 -8.02
CA GLY A 249 2.66 -10.37 -8.58
C GLY A 249 2.83 -9.22 -7.57
N HIS A 250 2.99 -9.53 -6.29
CA HIS A 250 3.13 -8.52 -5.23
C HIS A 250 4.34 -8.82 -4.34
N ASP A 251 4.99 -7.78 -3.82
CA ASP A 251 6.08 -7.92 -2.84
C ASP A 251 5.52 -8.10 -1.41
N ILE A 252 4.66 -9.11 -1.25
CA ILE A 252 3.89 -9.40 -0.04
C ILE A 252 4.05 -10.87 0.33
N GLU A 253 4.46 -11.13 1.57
CA GLU A 253 4.38 -12.44 2.20
C GLU A 253 3.22 -12.47 3.19
N LEU A 254 2.39 -13.48 3.10
CA LEU A 254 1.48 -13.85 4.17
C LEU A 254 2.11 -15.02 4.94
N SER A 255 1.97 -15.01 6.27
CA SER A 255 2.60 -16.02 7.11
C SER A 255 1.82 -16.31 8.37
N GLY A 256 1.85 -17.57 8.78
CA GLY A 256 1.25 -18.05 10.01
C GLY A 256 0.40 -19.27 9.76
N ARG A 257 -0.69 -19.36 10.52
CA ARG A 257 -1.63 -20.47 10.56
C ARG A 257 -2.99 -19.97 11.02
N THR A 258 -3.93 -20.90 11.10
CA THR A 258 -5.25 -20.72 11.69
C THR A 258 -5.42 -21.68 12.86
N ASP A 259 -6.58 -21.69 13.51
CA ASP A 259 -6.90 -22.64 14.57
C ASP A 259 -7.27 -24.03 14.05
N LEU A 260 -8.23 -24.12 13.12
CA LEU A 260 -8.65 -25.37 12.51
C LEU A 260 -8.72 -25.28 10.98
N LEU A 261 -8.51 -26.43 10.33
CA LEU A 261 -8.76 -26.63 8.91
C LEU A 261 -9.74 -27.79 8.70
N VAL A 262 -10.55 -27.68 7.65
CA VAL A 262 -11.40 -28.78 7.15
C VAL A 262 -10.88 -29.18 5.77
N LEU A 263 -10.35 -30.39 5.65
CA LEU A 263 -9.66 -30.89 4.45
C LEU A 263 -9.79 -32.41 4.33
N SER A 264 -9.23 -33.00 3.26
CA SER A 264 -9.26 -34.44 3.00
C SER A 264 -8.81 -35.28 4.19
N ASP A 265 -9.50 -36.40 4.46
CA ASP A 265 -9.14 -37.35 5.51
C ASP A 265 -7.82 -38.09 5.26
N ILE A 266 -7.25 -37.97 4.05
CA ILE A 266 -5.99 -38.60 3.65
C ILE A 266 -4.81 -38.24 4.56
N ILE A 267 -4.86 -37.06 5.21
CA ILE A 267 -3.82 -36.62 6.15
C ILE A 267 -3.80 -37.45 7.45
N GLN A 268 -4.86 -38.23 7.74
CA GLN A 268 -4.87 -39.13 8.90
C GLN A 268 -3.92 -40.31 8.68
N ASP A 269 -3.76 -40.75 7.42
CA ASP A 269 -2.83 -41.80 7.04
C ASP A 269 -1.39 -41.27 6.97
N ASN A 270 -1.21 -40.02 6.53
CA ASN A 270 0.09 -39.36 6.45
C ASN A 270 0.03 -37.89 6.93
N PRO A 271 0.26 -37.63 8.23
CA PRO A 271 0.16 -36.29 8.80
C PRO A 271 1.11 -35.24 8.18
N ASN A 272 2.21 -35.66 7.54
CA ASN A 272 3.13 -34.75 6.87
C ASN A 272 2.52 -34.10 5.61
N ASP A 273 1.44 -34.67 5.07
CA ASP A 273 0.77 -34.14 3.89
C ASP A 273 -0.08 -32.91 4.20
N LEU A 274 -0.25 -32.56 5.49
CA LEU A 274 -0.92 -31.32 5.91
C LEU A 274 -0.30 -30.07 5.27
N GLN A 275 1.00 -30.06 4.99
CA GLN A 275 1.67 -28.93 4.32
C GLN A 275 1.15 -28.65 2.90
N TYR A 276 0.50 -29.64 2.27
CA TYR A 276 -0.06 -29.53 0.92
C TYR A 276 -1.57 -29.21 0.93
N LEU A 277 -2.20 -29.19 2.10
CA LEU A 277 -3.62 -28.87 2.28
C LEU A 277 -4.58 -29.62 1.32
N PRO A 278 -4.48 -30.96 1.21
CA PRO A 278 -5.23 -31.73 0.20
C PRO A 278 -6.74 -31.56 0.34
N ASP A 279 -7.40 -31.17 -0.75
CA ASP A 279 -8.84 -30.88 -0.84
C ASP A 279 -9.38 -29.97 0.28
N VAL A 280 -8.58 -29.02 0.76
CA VAL A 280 -9.00 -28.08 1.80
C VAL A 280 -10.24 -27.30 1.37
N LYS A 281 -11.27 -27.28 2.24
CA LYS A 281 -12.56 -26.62 1.97
C LYS A 281 -12.72 -25.32 2.74
N MET A 282 -12.23 -25.28 3.99
CA MET A 282 -12.32 -24.09 4.81
C MET A 282 -11.32 -24.05 5.96
N LEU A 283 -11.06 -22.84 6.45
CA LEU A 283 -10.42 -22.58 7.75
C LEU A 283 -11.43 -22.09 8.77
N ILE A 284 -11.14 -22.33 10.05
CA ILE A 284 -11.92 -21.85 11.18
C ILE A 284 -10.97 -21.20 12.18
N GLU A 285 -11.09 -19.90 12.34
CA GLU A 285 -10.40 -19.09 13.34
C GLU A 285 -11.31 -18.87 14.55
N VAL A 286 -10.86 -19.33 15.72
CA VAL A 286 -11.68 -19.37 16.93
C VAL A 286 -11.19 -18.33 17.94
N LYS A 287 -12.08 -17.43 18.36
CA LYS A 287 -11.79 -16.43 19.39
C LYS A 287 -12.71 -16.62 20.58
N LYS A 288 -12.19 -16.52 21.81
CA LYS A 288 -13.04 -16.43 23.02
C LYS A 288 -14.10 -15.33 22.92
N LYS A 289 -13.75 -14.23 22.23
CA LYS A 289 -14.65 -13.13 21.90
C LYS A 289 -14.24 -12.53 20.56
N VAL A 290 -15.17 -12.49 19.61
CA VAL A 290 -14.93 -11.82 18.33
C VAL A 290 -15.09 -10.30 18.52
N VAL A 291 -14.05 -9.55 18.16
CA VAL A 291 -14.05 -8.08 18.11
C VAL A 291 -13.76 -7.61 16.68
N PRO A 292 -14.15 -6.38 16.28
CA PRO A 292 -14.00 -5.93 14.88
C PRO A 292 -12.58 -6.00 14.31
N SER A 293 -11.54 -5.92 15.14
CA SER A 293 -10.15 -6.05 14.68
C SER A 293 -9.78 -7.48 14.27
N CYS A 294 -10.53 -8.51 14.71
CA CYS A 294 -10.30 -9.90 14.35
C CYS A 294 -10.58 -10.19 12.87
N ASP A 295 -11.43 -9.39 12.21
CA ASP A 295 -11.77 -9.55 10.80
C ASP A 295 -10.51 -9.58 9.92
N PHE A 296 -9.52 -8.71 10.19
CA PHE A 296 -8.33 -8.61 9.34
C PHE A 296 -7.39 -9.80 9.45
N GLN A 297 -7.36 -10.46 10.61
CA GLN A 297 -6.66 -11.73 10.75
C GLN A 297 -7.33 -12.78 9.84
N ALA A 298 -8.64 -13.01 10.00
CA ALA A 298 -9.39 -13.99 9.21
C ALA A 298 -9.35 -13.70 7.70
N LEU A 299 -9.39 -12.43 7.30
CA LEU A 299 -9.23 -12.03 5.90
C LEU A 299 -7.84 -12.36 5.36
N SER A 300 -6.78 -12.11 6.14
CA SER A 300 -5.42 -12.45 5.73
C SER A 300 -5.21 -13.96 5.62
N GLU A 301 -5.82 -14.75 6.50
CA GLU A 301 -5.80 -16.21 6.46
C GLU A 301 -6.60 -16.75 5.27
N LEU A 302 -7.77 -16.17 4.97
CA LEU A 302 -8.56 -16.52 3.77
C LEU A 302 -7.74 -16.30 2.49
N ILE A 303 -7.08 -15.14 2.37
CA ILE A 303 -6.26 -14.82 1.21
C ILE A 303 -5.12 -15.82 1.07
N ALA A 304 -4.44 -16.14 2.17
CA ALA A 304 -3.36 -17.13 2.14
C ALA A 304 -3.87 -18.53 1.75
N LEU A 305 -4.95 -18.99 2.39
CA LEU A 305 -5.54 -20.29 2.09
C LEU A 305 -6.01 -20.39 0.64
N ASP A 306 -6.66 -19.35 0.11
CA ASP A 306 -7.14 -19.37 -1.28
C ASP A 306 -5.99 -19.38 -2.28
N LEU A 307 -4.85 -18.76 -1.97
CA LEU A 307 -3.66 -18.81 -2.83
C LEU A 307 -2.94 -20.18 -2.77
N ILE A 308 -2.99 -20.88 -1.64
CA ILE A 308 -2.34 -22.20 -1.47
C ILE A 308 -3.23 -23.32 -2.00
N ALA A 309 -4.53 -23.29 -1.68
CA ALA A 309 -5.48 -24.29 -2.11
C ALA A 309 -5.56 -24.32 -3.64
N ASP A 310 -5.76 -25.50 -4.22
CA ASP A 310 -5.71 -25.72 -5.67
C ASP A 310 -6.83 -24.97 -6.44
N ASP A 311 -7.79 -25.69 -7.01
CA ASP A 311 -8.77 -25.10 -7.93
C ASP A 311 -10.11 -24.78 -7.27
N ASP A 312 -10.40 -25.35 -6.11
CA ASP A 312 -11.66 -25.15 -5.40
C ASP A 312 -11.69 -23.85 -4.59
N PRO A 313 -12.77 -23.05 -4.67
CA PRO A 313 -12.98 -21.90 -3.79
C PRO A 313 -13.10 -22.35 -2.32
N VAL A 314 -12.40 -21.64 -1.44
CA VAL A 314 -12.40 -21.90 0.01
C VAL A 314 -13.24 -20.89 0.78
N VAL A 315 -13.54 -21.20 2.04
CA VAL A 315 -14.24 -20.31 2.97
C VAL A 315 -13.42 -20.12 4.24
N ALA A 316 -13.46 -18.92 4.82
CA ALA A 316 -12.94 -18.66 6.16
C ALA A 316 -14.09 -18.40 7.12
N LEU A 317 -14.04 -19.04 8.29
CA LEU A 317 -14.98 -18.82 9.39
C LEU A 317 -14.23 -18.19 10.57
N LEU A 318 -14.67 -17.02 11.01
CA LEU A 318 -14.25 -16.41 12.27
C LEU A 318 -15.38 -16.54 13.29
N THR A 319 -15.13 -17.17 14.43
CA THR A 319 -16.21 -17.46 15.38
C THR A 319 -15.80 -17.47 16.84
N ASP A 320 -16.76 -17.17 17.73
CA ASP A 320 -16.68 -17.46 19.16
C ASP A 320 -17.40 -18.75 19.58
N LEU A 321 -17.87 -19.51 18.57
CA LEU A 321 -18.67 -20.73 18.69
C LEU A 321 -19.98 -20.54 19.48
N ASN A 322 -20.42 -19.29 19.60
CA ASN A 322 -21.58 -18.88 20.36
C ASN A 322 -22.41 -17.89 19.51
N GLY A 323 -22.26 -16.59 19.74
CA GLY A 323 -23.09 -15.55 19.13
C GLY A 323 -22.52 -14.91 17.87
N SER A 324 -21.29 -15.26 17.50
CA SER A 324 -20.57 -14.64 16.39
C SER A 324 -20.06 -15.70 15.42
N TRP A 325 -20.66 -15.78 14.23
CA TRP A 325 -20.23 -16.68 13.15
C TRP A 325 -20.09 -15.87 11.86
N LEU A 326 -18.86 -15.49 11.53
CA LEU A 326 -18.54 -14.63 10.40
C LEU A 326 -17.93 -15.47 9.29
N PHE A 327 -18.68 -15.67 8.21
CA PHE A 327 -18.24 -16.38 7.01
C PHE A 327 -17.67 -15.39 6.00
N PHE A 328 -16.52 -15.72 5.42
CA PHE A 328 -15.85 -14.94 4.39
C PHE A 328 -15.52 -15.83 3.19
N TRP A 329 -15.75 -15.32 1.98
CA TRP A 329 -15.37 -16.00 0.75
C TRP A 329 -15.10 -15.00 -0.37
N VAL A 330 -14.27 -15.41 -1.33
CA VAL A 330 -13.97 -14.61 -2.52
C VAL A 330 -15.12 -14.76 -3.52
N SER A 331 -15.54 -13.65 -4.11
CA SER A 331 -16.66 -13.51 -5.05
C SER A 331 -16.23 -12.71 -6.28
N GLU A 332 -17.07 -12.75 -7.31
CA GLU A 332 -16.90 -12.06 -8.60
C GLU A 332 -16.38 -10.62 -8.47
N ASN A 333 -15.46 -10.28 -9.37
CA ASN A 333 -14.94 -8.92 -9.50
C ASN A 333 -16.06 -7.92 -9.80
N LYS A 334 -15.95 -6.73 -9.20
CA LYS A 334 -16.84 -5.62 -9.50
C LYS A 334 -16.04 -4.34 -9.61
N ASN A 335 -16.11 -3.68 -10.77
CA ASN A 335 -15.40 -2.44 -11.07
C ASN A 335 -13.88 -2.57 -10.79
N ASP A 336 -13.22 -3.56 -11.41
CA ASP A 336 -11.76 -3.79 -11.26
C ASP A 336 -11.26 -4.04 -9.82
N SER A 337 -12.18 -4.37 -8.91
CA SER A 337 -11.85 -4.75 -7.53
C SER A 337 -12.34 -6.16 -7.25
N VAL A 338 -11.46 -7.00 -6.73
CA VAL A 338 -11.83 -8.30 -6.16
C VAL A 338 -12.79 -8.08 -5.00
N ARG A 339 -13.82 -8.92 -4.88
CA ARG A 339 -14.78 -8.84 -3.78
C ARG A 339 -14.60 -10.01 -2.84
N ILE A 340 -14.43 -9.72 -1.56
CA ILE A 340 -14.67 -10.69 -0.49
C ILE A 340 -16.03 -10.38 0.09
N LEU A 341 -16.90 -11.38 0.16
CA LEU A 341 -18.19 -11.25 0.81
C LEU A 341 -18.09 -11.75 2.25
N LYS A 342 -18.83 -11.09 3.14
CA LYS A 342 -18.92 -11.38 4.56
C LYS A 342 -20.36 -11.61 4.96
N ALA A 343 -20.67 -12.71 5.61
CA ALA A 343 -21.98 -12.96 6.21
C ALA A 343 -21.87 -13.23 7.71
N THR A 344 -22.86 -12.78 8.48
CA THR A 344 -22.89 -12.99 9.94
C THR A 344 -24.14 -13.79 10.32
N ILE A 345 -23.90 -14.88 11.05
CA ILE A 345 -24.92 -15.72 11.67
C ILE A 345 -24.72 -15.67 13.19
N LYS A 346 -25.83 -15.66 13.94
CA LYS A 346 -25.81 -15.52 15.40
C LYS A 346 -26.16 -16.80 16.14
N ASN A 347 -26.80 -17.74 15.45
CA ASN A 347 -27.24 -19.01 16.02
C ASN A 347 -26.25 -20.12 15.62
N PRO A 348 -25.68 -20.89 16.57
CA PRO A 348 -24.79 -22.00 16.26
C PRO A 348 -25.41 -23.05 15.33
N GLY A 349 -26.67 -23.42 15.57
CA GLY A 349 -27.39 -24.40 14.73
C GLY A 349 -27.48 -23.95 13.28
N GLU A 350 -27.92 -22.71 13.05
CA GLU A 350 -27.96 -22.12 11.71
C GLU A 350 -26.58 -22.07 11.04
N ALA A 351 -25.53 -21.73 11.81
CA ALA A 351 -24.17 -21.69 11.30
C ALA A 351 -23.66 -23.07 10.90
N PHE A 352 -23.95 -24.12 11.69
CA PHE A 352 -23.58 -25.48 11.34
C PHE A 352 -24.37 -26.02 10.14
N GLU A 353 -25.63 -25.65 9.97
CA GLU A 353 -26.37 -25.99 8.74
C GLU A 353 -25.73 -25.36 7.50
N VAL A 354 -25.22 -24.13 7.60
CA VAL A 354 -24.42 -23.51 6.53
C VAL A 354 -23.14 -24.28 6.25
N ILE A 355 -22.40 -24.69 7.29
CA ILE A 355 -21.17 -25.46 7.13
C ILE A 355 -21.47 -26.82 6.47
N LYS A 356 -22.50 -27.54 6.93
CA LYS A 356 -22.91 -28.82 6.33
C LYS A 356 -23.26 -28.65 4.85
N ALA A 357 -24.09 -27.65 4.53
CA ALA A 357 -24.48 -27.37 3.16
C ALA A 357 -23.29 -26.98 2.28
N LEU A 358 -22.31 -26.23 2.82
CA LEU A 358 -21.09 -25.86 2.13
C LEU A 358 -20.21 -27.08 1.81
N LEU A 359 -20.00 -27.97 2.78
CA LEU A 359 -19.17 -29.16 2.62
C LEU A 359 -19.84 -30.21 1.73
N ALA A 360 -21.17 -30.26 1.71
CA ALA A 360 -21.93 -31.21 0.92
C ALA A 360 -21.92 -30.91 -0.60
N GLN A 361 -21.49 -29.70 -1.00
CA GLN A 361 -21.52 -29.28 -2.40
C GLN A 361 -20.65 -30.20 -3.27
N PRO A 362 -21.11 -30.54 -4.49
CA PRO A 362 -20.26 -31.21 -5.47
C PRO A 362 -19.11 -30.28 -5.88
N PRO A 363 -18.03 -30.83 -6.46
CA PRO A 363 -17.00 -30.00 -7.09
C PRO A 363 -17.62 -29.06 -8.13
N PRO A 364 -17.11 -27.83 -8.26
CA PRO A 364 -17.58 -26.91 -9.28
C PRO A 364 -17.40 -27.51 -10.68
N PRO A 365 -18.27 -27.16 -11.66
CA PRO A 365 -18.11 -27.62 -13.04
C PRO A 365 -16.74 -27.22 -13.58
N ALA A 366 -16.04 -28.16 -14.23
CA ALA A 366 -14.68 -27.94 -14.74
C ALA A 366 -14.55 -26.73 -15.69
N ASP A 367 -15.64 -26.37 -16.38
CA ASP A 367 -15.68 -25.26 -17.35
C ASP A 367 -16.21 -23.94 -16.77
N SER A 368 -16.46 -23.86 -15.46
CA SER A 368 -16.98 -22.65 -14.80
C SER A 368 -15.92 -21.98 -13.94
N ASP A 369 -15.71 -20.68 -14.14
CA ASP A 369 -14.82 -19.87 -13.30
C ASP A 369 -15.47 -19.46 -11.97
N THR A 370 -16.78 -19.65 -11.85
CA THR A 370 -17.57 -19.32 -10.67
C THR A 370 -18.29 -20.56 -10.16
N ASP A 371 -18.19 -20.78 -8.85
CA ASP A 371 -18.99 -21.77 -8.15
C ASP A 371 -20.24 -21.09 -7.55
N ILE A 372 -21.42 -21.68 -7.80
CA ILE A 372 -22.71 -21.13 -7.35
C ILE A 372 -23.35 -22.16 -6.44
N VAL A 373 -23.45 -21.81 -5.15
CA VAL A 373 -23.91 -22.72 -4.11
C VAL A 373 -25.18 -22.20 -3.44
N GLU A 374 -26.15 -23.10 -3.25
CA GLU A 374 -27.32 -22.81 -2.44
C GLU A 374 -26.99 -23.09 -0.98
N LEU A 375 -27.00 -22.05 -0.17
CA LEU A 375 -26.70 -22.14 1.25
C LEU A 375 -27.92 -21.75 2.08
N PRO A 376 -28.18 -22.46 3.19
CA PRO A 376 -29.21 -22.07 4.13
C PRO A 376 -28.90 -20.69 4.71
N CYS A 377 -29.92 -19.96 5.15
CA CYS A 377 -29.77 -18.61 5.69
C CYS A 377 -29.35 -17.54 4.65
N PHE A 378 -29.39 -17.84 3.34
CA PHE A 378 -29.16 -16.88 2.27
C PHE A 378 -30.40 -16.75 1.36
N GLN A 379 -30.75 -15.52 0.97
CA GLN A 379 -31.91 -15.26 0.10
C GLN A 379 -31.69 -15.70 -1.35
N ARG A 380 -30.42 -15.77 -1.77
CA ARG A 380 -30.00 -16.04 -3.13
C ARG A 380 -28.80 -16.98 -3.09
N PRO A 381 -28.58 -17.77 -4.15
CA PRO A 381 -27.37 -18.57 -4.28
C PRO A 381 -26.11 -17.70 -4.11
N VAL A 382 -25.14 -18.24 -3.40
CA VAL A 382 -23.87 -17.59 -3.12
C VAL A 382 -22.90 -17.92 -4.23
N LYS A 383 -22.30 -16.88 -4.81
CA LYS A 383 -21.24 -17.01 -5.81
C LYS A 383 -19.88 -16.99 -5.14
N ARG A 384 -19.02 -17.94 -5.51
CA ARG A 384 -17.66 -18.10 -5.02
C ARG A 384 -16.71 -18.24 -6.19
N MET A 385 -15.49 -17.72 -6.05
CA MET A 385 -14.45 -17.88 -7.07
C MET A 385 -13.08 -17.94 -6.42
N LYS A 386 -12.08 -18.44 -7.16
CA LYS A 386 -10.68 -18.39 -6.71
C LYS A 386 -10.11 -16.98 -6.82
N LEU A 387 -9.33 -16.58 -5.82
CA LEU A 387 -8.59 -15.33 -5.79
C LEU A 387 -7.58 -15.24 -6.94
N LYS A 388 -6.88 -16.33 -7.29
CA LYS A 388 -5.93 -16.32 -8.42
C LYS A 388 -6.57 -15.94 -9.76
N LYS A 389 -7.87 -16.24 -9.94
CA LYS A 389 -8.66 -15.84 -11.12
C LYS A 389 -9.21 -14.41 -10.99
N ALA A 390 -9.46 -13.97 -9.75
CA ALA A 390 -9.99 -12.64 -9.45
C ALA A 390 -8.89 -11.55 -9.51
N LEU A 391 -7.67 -11.89 -9.09
CA LEU A 391 -6.52 -10.99 -9.19
C LEU A 391 -6.19 -10.76 -10.68
N PRO A 392 -5.88 -9.52 -11.09
CA PRO A 392 -5.50 -9.24 -12.46
C PRO A 392 -4.37 -10.17 -12.91
N SER A 393 -4.60 -10.92 -13.99
CA SER A 393 -3.57 -11.77 -14.59
C SER A 393 -2.41 -10.90 -15.03
N ILE A 394 -1.18 -11.26 -14.62
CA ILE A 394 0.01 -10.69 -15.25
C ILE A 394 0.15 -11.39 -16.61
N GLY A 395 -0.60 -10.96 -17.62
CA GLY A 395 -0.59 -11.61 -18.93
C GLY A 395 -1.34 -10.85 -20.02
N GLU A 396 -0.56 -10.28 -20.93
CA GLU A 396 -0.90 -9.93 -22.32
C GLU A 396 -2.15 -9.07 -22.56
N GLY A 397 -1.94 -7.75 -22.56
CA GLY A 397 -2.85 -6.80 -23.23
C GLY A 397 -3.72 -6.00 -22.26
N GLY A 398 -3.15 -4.95 -21.68
CA GLY A 398 -3.92 -3.95 -20.95
C GLY A 398 -3.08 -3.21 -19.93
N GLU A 399 -2.34 -2.20 -20.39
CA GLU A 399 -1.85 -1.00 -19.66
C GLU A 399 -1.40 -1.15 -18.18
N SER A 400 -0.92 -2.33 -17.77
CA SER A 400 -0.31 -2.55 -16.45
C SER A 400 0.99 -3.34 -16.60
N GLY A 401 2.09 -2.59 -16.59
CA GLY A 401 3.46 -3.03 -16.67
C GLY A 401 3.96 -3.90 -15.54
N GLY A 402 3.77 -5.21 -15.69
CA GLY A 402 4.41 -6.18 -14.80
C GLY A 402 5.82 -6.51 -15.26
N ILE A 403 5.95 -7.41 -16.24
CA ILE A 403 7.22 -8.10 -16.53
C ILE A 403 7.83 -7.64 -17.84
N ARG A 404 7.01 -7.55 -18.89
CA ARG A 404 7.45 -7.08 -20.21
C ARG A 404 8.02 -5.67 -20.12
N GLU A 405 7.30 -4.77 -19.45
CA GLU A 405 7.78 -3.39 -19.21
C GLU A 405 9.02 -3.36 -18.32
N SER A 406 9.17 -4.25 -17.33
CA SER A 406 10.40 -4.34 -16.53
C SER A 406 11.60 -4.81 -17.37
N ILE A 407 11.39 -5.76 -18.29
CA ILE A 407 12.42 -6.23 -19.23
C ILE A 407 12.79 -5.13 -20.22
N GLU A 408 11.79 -4.52 -20.87
CA GLU A 408 11.98 -3.42 -21.83
C GLU A 408 12.70 -2.25 -21.15
N ARG A 409 12.27 -1.86 -19.95
CA ARG A 409 12.91 -0.79 -19.16
C ARG A 409 14.34 -1.13 -18.76
N TYR A 410 14.66 -2.37 -18.40
CA TYR A 410 16.04 -2.78 -18.14
C TYR A 410 16.90 -2.62 -19.39
N TYR A 411 16.42 -3.07 -20.56
CA TYR A 411 17.18 -2.92 -21.80
C TYR A 411 17.32 -1.46 -22.24
N ASP A 412 16.29 -0.63 -22.04
CA ASP A 412 16.34 0.80 -22.31
C ASP A 412 17.39 1.50 -21.43
N ILE A 413 17.39 1.22 -20.13
CA ILE A 413 18.38 1.77 -19.19
C ILE A 413 19.79 1.25 -19.52
N ALA A 414 19.93 -0.05 -19.77
CA ALA A 414 21.21 -0.66 -20.11
C ALA A 414 21.78 -0.14 -21.43
N SER A 415 20.92 0.27 -22.38
CA SER A 415 21.34 0.87 -23.64
C SER A 415 21.95 2.27 -23.47
N CYS A 416 21.49 3.02 -22.45
CA CYS A 416 21.96 4.38 -22.17
C CYS A 416 23.14 4.41 -21.19
N LEU A 417 23.11 3.57 -20.15
CA LEU A 417 24.03 3.65 -19.00
C LEU A 417 24.94 2.42 -18.87
N GLY A 418 24.77 1.41 -19.71
CA GLY A 418 25.45 0.11 -19.58
C GLY A 418 24.69 -0.86 -18.66
N PRO A 419 24.99 -2.18 -18.72
CA PRO A 419 24.25 -3.19 -17.99
C PRO A 419 24.47 -3.08 -16.47
N ASP A 420 23.38 -2.92 -15.72
CA ASP A 420 23.37 -2.97 -14.25
C ASP A 420 23.05 -4.39 -13.77
N LEU A 421 23.97 -4.98 -13.02
CA LEU A 421 23.90 -6.38 -12.62
C LEU A 421 22.82 -6.66 -11.56
N ASP A 422 22.50 -5.66 -10.74
CA ASP A 422 21.47 -5.78 -9.70
C ASP A 422 20.08 -5.58 -10.29
N MET A 423 19.93 -4.67 -11.26
CA MET A 423 18.71 -4.51 -12.03
C MET A 423 18.41 -5.75 -12.88
N ALA A 424 19.43 -6.29 -13.55
CA ALA A 424 19.32 -7.55 -14.28
C ALA A 424 18.84 -8.69 -13.36
N ARG A 425 19.40 -8.77 -12.14
CA ARG A 425 19.01 -9.78 -11.14
C ARG A 425 17.59 -9.55 -10.61
N ALA A 426 17.16 -8.31 -10.43
CA ALA A 426 15.81 -7.97 -10.01
C ALA A 426 14.76 -8.33 -11.07
N VAL A 427 15.01 -7.97 -12.33
CA VAL A 427 14.15 -8.35 -13.47
C VAL A 427 14.12 -9.88 -13.63
N ALA A 428 15.27 -10.54 -13.53
CA ALA A 428 15.34 -12.00 -13.57
C ALA A 428 14.53 -12.66 -12.44
N ARG A 429 14.59 -12.14 -11.21
CA ARG A 429 13.75 -12.62 -10.09
C ARG A 429 12.27 -12.43 -10.36
N GLN A 430 11.87 -11.28 -10.89
CA GLN A 430 10.48 -10.99 -11.24
C GLN A 430 9.96 -11.95 -12.32
N VAL A 431 10.75 -12.20 -13.37
CA VAL A 431 10.46 -13.18 -14.43
C VAL A 431 10.36 -14.58 -13.83
N THR A 432 11.33 -15.00 -13.02
CA THR A 432 11.38 -16.35 -12.46
C THR A 432 10.18 -16.63 -11.54
N ARG A 433 9.76 -15.65 -10.74
CA ARG A 433 8.57 -15.76 -9.86
C ARG A 433 7.25 -15.82 -10.62
N SER A 434 7.21 -15.33 -11.86
CA SER A 434 6.03 -15.43 -12.72
C SER A 434 5.90 -16.78 -13.43
N ILE A 435 6.97 -17.59 -13.41
CA ILE A 435 6.99 -18.92 -14.01
C ILE A 435 6.62 -19.93 -12.92
N PRO A 436 5.44 -20.59 -12.99
CA PRO A 436 4.92 -21.44 -11.91
C PRO A 436 5.86 -22.58 -11.49
N THR A 437 6.69 -23.09 -12.40
CA THR A 437 7.66 -24.16 -12.13
C THR A 437 8.95 -23.70 -11.46
N LEU A 438 9.23 -22.40 -11.43
CA LEU A 438 10.49 -21.83 -10.91
C LEU A 438 10.29 -20.93 -9.67
N SER A 439 9.05 -20.67 -9.28
CA SER A 439 8.71 -19.88 -8.08
C SER A 439 9.32 -20.47 -6.79
N TYR A 440 9.43 -21.80 -6.70
CA TYR A 440 10.00 -22.51 -5.55
C TYR A 440 11.52 -22.32 -5.34
N PHE A 441 12.24 -21.77 -6.32
CA PHE A 441 13.71 -21.66 -6.29
C PHE A 441 14.22 -20.21 -6.22
N SER A 442 13.33 -19.22 -6.03
CA SER A 442 13.60 -17.79 -6.28
C SER A 442 13.72 -16.89 -5.04
#